data_AF-A0AA35RZF1-F1
#
_entry.id   AF-A0AA35RZF1-F1
#
_cell.length_a   1.000
_cell.length_b   1.000
_cell.length_c   1.000
_cell.angle_alpha   90.00
_cell.angle_beta   90.00
_cell.angle_gamma   90.00
#
_symmetry.space_group_name_H-M   'P 1'
#
loop_
_entity.id
_entity.type
_entity.pdbx_description
1 polymer ?
#
loop_
_entity_poly.entity_id
_entity_poly.type
_entity_poly.pdbx_seq_one_letter_code
_entity_poly.pdbx_strand_id
1 'polypeptide(L)'
;MVNVVKGVLLKCSDAAMKQFIKHLDETNALGRKFILHDLDDIHLFVSGDVSRALQQKLDELMDRNSYSEYSGDAAGPRVRKE
;
A
#
# COMPACT_ATOMS: atom_id res chain seq x y z
N MET A 1 7.11 -20.23 -25.74
CA MET A 1 5.64 -20.10 -25.59
C MET A 1 5.40 -18.82 -24.78
N VAL A 2 4.83 -17.78 -25.38
CA VAL A 2 4.72 -16.45 -24.75
C VAL A 2 3.31 -16.24 -24.20
N ASN A 3 3.19 -15.97 -22.90
CA ASN A 3 1.90 -15.70 -22.26
C ASN A 3 1.72 -14.18 -22.20
N VAL A 4 0.92 -13.62 -23.11
CA VAL A 4 0.63 -12.18 -23.12
C VAL A 4 -0.55 -11.93 -22.17
N VAL A 5 -0.24 -11.59 -20.93
CA VAL A 5 -1.23 -11.27 -19.91
C VAL A 5 -1.40 -9.75 -19.86
N LYS A 6 -2.63 -9.25 -20.09
CA LYS A 6 -2.93 -7.82 -19.90
C LYS A 6 -2.93 -7.53 -18.39
N GLY A 7 -2.01 -6.68 -17.96
CA GLY A 7 -1.82 -6.31 -16.56
C GLY A 7 -1.40 -4.85 -16.41
N VAL A 8 -1.33 -4.41 -15.16
CA VAL A 8 -0.83 -3.09 -14.77
C VAL A 8 0.53 -3.28 -14.09
N LEU A 9 1.50 -2.48 -14.51
CA LEU A 9 2.79 -2.38 -13.85
C LEU A 9 2.67 -1.40 -12.69
N LEU A 10 2.78 -1.89 -11.45
CA LEU A 10 2.88 -1.08 -10.26
C LEU A 10 4.34 -0.74 -10.00
N LYS A 11 4.63 0.56 -9.94
CA LYS A 11 5.91 1.08 -9.46
C LYS A 11 5.76 1.49 -8.00
N CYS A 12 6.39 0.74 -7.11
CA CYS A 12 6.46 1.03 -5.69
C CYS A 12 7.65 1.97 -5.42
N SER A 13 7.46 3.01 -4.59
CA SER A 13 8.58 3.87 -4.19
C SER A 13 9.51 3.23 -3.17
N ASP A 14 8.99 2.32 -2.33
CA ASP A 14 9.72 1.75 -1.20
C ASP A 14 9.45 0.25 -1.03
N ALA A 15 10.42 -0.46 -0.44
CA ALA A 15 10.32 -1.90 -0.15
C ALA A 15 9.17 -2.23 0.83
N ALA A 16 8.80 -1.29 1.70
CA ALA A 16 7.64 -1.43 2.59
C ALA A 16 6.33 -1.58 1.81
N MET A 17 6.17 -0.82 0.71
CA MET A 17 5.00 -0.88 -0.17
C MET A 17 4.88 -2.26 -0.84
N LYS A 18 6.02 -2.79 -1.31
CA LYS A 18 6.12 -4.14 -1.88
C LYS A 18 5.72 -5.21 -0.86
N GLN A 19 6.17 -5.10 0.39
CA GLN A 19 5.75 -6.01 1.45
C GLN A 19 4.25 -5.96 1.71
N PHE A 20 3.65 -4.77 1.74
CA PHE A 20 2.20 -4.61 1.89
C PHE A 20 1.42 -5.32 0.77
N ILE A 21 1.85 -5.14 -0.48
CA ILE A 21 1.24 -5.79 -1.65
C ILE A 21 1.36 -7.32 -1.53
N LYS A 22 2.53 -7.83 -1.13
CA LYS A 22 2.74 -9.26 -0.88
C LYS A 22 1.83 -9.77 0.23
N HIS A 23 1.68 -9.03 1.31
CA HIS A 23 0.85 -9.42 2.43
C HIS A 23 -0.64 -9.46 2.08
N LEU A 24 -1.11 -8.54 1.22
CA LEU A 24 -2.45 -8.58 0.66
C LEU A 24 -2.67 -9.77 -0.29
N ASP A 25 -1.64 -10.18 -1.02
CA ASP A 25 -1.68 -11.37 -1.88
C ASP A 25 -1.75 -12.64 -1.02
N GLU A 26 -0.98 -12.71 0.08
CA GLU A 26 -1.01 -13.82 1.04
C GLU A 26 -2.34 -13.91 1.82
N THR A 27 -2.88 -12.75 2.23
CA THR A 27 -4.19 -12.66 2.88
C THR A 27 -5.33 -13.01 1.92
N ASN A 28 -5.02 -13.13 0.61
CA ASN A 28 -5.96 -13.45 -0.44
C ASN A 28 -7.17 -12.50 -0.37
N ALA A 29 -6.90 -11.20 -0.14
CA ALA A 29 -7.92 -10.19 0.17
C ALA A 29 -8.99 -10.03 -0.93
N LEU A 30 -8.67 -10.49 -2.14
CA LEU A 30 -9.52 -10.51 -3.34
C LEU A 30 -9.96 -11.93 -3.74
N GLY A 31 -9.68 -12.93 -2.90
CA GLY A 31 -9.96 -14.35 -3.12
C GLY A 31 -9.02 -15.05 -4.12
N ARG A 32 -8.09 -14.32 -4.74
CA ARG A 32 -7.11 -14.85 -5.71
C ARG A 32 -5.81 -14.05 -5.65
N LYS A 33 -4.71 -14.71 -6.00
CA LYS A 33 -3.42 -14.04 -6.22
C LYS A 33 -3.52 -13.10 -7.40
N PHE A 34 -3.12 -11.86 -7.18
CA PHE A 34 -3.18 -10.80 -8.19
C PHE A 34 -1.79 -10.42 -8.70
N ILE A 35 -0.74 -10.85 -7.99
CA ILE A 35 0.65 -10.73 -8.44
C ILE A 35 0.88 -11.77 -9.54
N LEU A 36 1.11 -11.28 -10.76
CA LEU A 36 1.44 -12.11 -11.92
C LEU A 36 2.95 -12.39 -11.96
N HIS A 37 3.75 -11.33 -11.77
CA HIS A 37 5.20 -11.40 -11.76
C HIS A 37 5.80 -10.31 -10.89
N ASP A 38 6.83 -10.65 -10.11
CA ASP A 38 7.74 -9.68 -9.55
C ASP A 38 8.89 -9.45 -10.53
N LEU A 39 9.05 -8.20 -10.97
CA LEU A 39 10.13 -7.83 -11.88
C LEU A 39 11.34 -7.36 -11.07
N ASP A 40 11.11 -6.59 -10.00
CA ASP A 40 12.14 -6.04 -9.12
C ASP A 40 11.58 -5.72 -7.72
N ASP A 41 12.41 -5.11 -6.86
CA ASP A 41 12.01 -4.56 -5.56
C ASP A 41 11.06 -3.38 -5.61
N ILE A 42 11.00 -2.68 -6.76
CA ILE A 42 10.11 -1.55 -6.98
C ILE A 42 9.09 -1.80 -8.09
N HIS A 43 9.19 -2.91 -8.83
CA HIS A 43 8.31 -3.19 -9.96
C HIS A 43 7.55 -4.49 -9.74
N LEU A 44 6.23 -4.39 -9.67
CA LEU A 44 5.31 -5.51 -9.51
C LEU A 44 4.31 -5.51 -10.67
N PHE A 45 4.16 -6.66 -11.32
CA PHE A 45 3.19 -6.87 -12.38
C PHE A 45 1.95 -7.53 -11.80
N VAL A 46 0.82 -6.82 -11.88
CA VAL A 46 -0.46 -7.28 -11.34
C VAL A 46 -1.55 -7.31 -12.40
N SER A 47 -2.58 -8.12 -12.17
CA SER A 47 -3.73 -8.15 -13.08
C SER A 47 -4.55 -6.85 -12.95
N GLY A 48 -4.86 -6.21 -14.08
CA GLY A 48 -5.53 -4.90 -14.10
C GLY A 48 -6.97 -4.90 -13.59
N ASP A 49 -7.60 -6.07 -13.57
CA ASP A 49 -8.98 -6.26 -13.07
C ASP A 49 -9.08 -6.01 -11.55
N VAL A 50 -8.01 -6.37 -10.84
CA VAL A 50 -7.91 -6.34 -9.38
C VAL A 50 -6.99 -5.22 -8.88
N SER A 51 -6.18 -4.60 -9.77
CA SER A 51 -5.28 -3.51 -9.40
C SER A 51 -6.01 -2.30 -8.83
N ARG A 52 -7.22 -2.00 -9.32
CA ARG A 52 -8.05 -0.90 -8.80
C ARG A 52 -8.54 -1.17 -7.38
N ALA A 53 -9.03 -2.39 -7.13
CA ALA A 53 -9.51 -2.78 -5.81
C ALA A 53 -8.35 -2.91 -4.80
N LEU A 54 -7.19 -3.37 -5.25
CA LEU A 54 -5.97 -3.42 -4.45
C LEU A 54 -5.51 -2.02 -4.02
N GLN A 55 -5.50 -1.06 -4.94
CA GLN A 55 -5.11 0.32 -4.64
C GLN A 55 -6.04 0.93 -3.58
N GLN A 56 -7.34 0.68 -3.69
CA GLN A 56 -8.34 1.12 -2.71
C GLN A 56 -8.13 0.46 -1.32
N LYS A 57 -7.83 -0.84 -1.29
CA LYS A 57 -7.51 -1.58 -0.06
C LYS A 57 -6.21 -1.12 0.60
N LEU A 58 -5.19 -0.79 -0.20
CA LEU A 58 -3.93 -0.25 0.27
C LEU A 58 -4.12 1.14 0.86
N ASP A 59 -4.90 1.99 0.20
CA ASP A 59 -5.23 3.35 0.66
C ASP A 59 -5.96 3.31 2.01
N GLU A 60 -6.99 2.46 2.14
CA GLU A 60 -7.70 2.23 3.41
C GLU A 60 -6.79 1.69 4.53
N LEU A 61 -5.82 0.83 4.18
CA LEU A 61 -4.87 0.29 5.16
C LEU A 61 -3.82 1.32 5.57
N MET A 62 -3.35 2.14 4.63
CA MET A 62 -2.44 3.25 4.93
C MET A 62 -3.11 4.31 5.78
N ASP A 63 -4.37 4.64 5.49
CA ASP A 63 -5.16 5.56 6.32
C ASP A 63 -5.37 4.99 7.73
N ARG A 64 -5.74 3.70 7.86
CA ARG A 64 -5.89 3.05 9.18
C ARG A 64 -4.60 2.95 9.96
N ASN A 65 -3.47 2.69 9.30
CA ASN A 65 -2.18 2.50 9.96
C ASN A 65 -1.46 3.84 10.18
N SER A 66 -1.82 4.87 9.42
CA SER A 66 -1.58 6.26 9.77
C SER A 66 -2.58 6.62 10.87
N TYR A 67 -2.39 6.04 12.06
CA TYR A 67 -2.84 6.69 13.28
C TYR A 67 -2.23 8.09 13.22
N SER A 68 -3.03 9.06 12.81
CA SER A 68 -2.75 10.44 13.09
C SER A 68 -2.64 10.49 14.60
N GLU A 69 -1.40 10.50 15.06
CA GLU A 69 -1.02 11.02 16.35
C GLU A 69 -1.50 12.48 16.35
N TYR A 70 -2.80 12.70 16.55
CA TYR A 70 -3.31 13.92 17.15
C TYR A 70 -2.84 13.87 18.61
N SER A 71 -1.52 14.05 18.76
CA SER A 71 -0.99 15.03 19.69
C SER A 71 -1.64 16.37 19.32
N GLY A 72 -2.86 16.51 19.83
CA GLY A 72 -3.77 17.63 19.60
C GLY A 72 -4.17 18.28 20.92
N ASP A 73 -3.34 18.16 21.96
CA ASP A 73 -3.37 19.00 23.15
C ASP A 73 -2.09 19.83 23.20
N ALA A 74 -1.94 20.69 22.20
CA ALA A 74 -1.09 21.89 22.29
C ALA A 74 -1.76 22.91 23.23
N ALA A 75 -1.92 22.57 24.51
CA ALA A 75 -2.16 23.55 25.57
C ALA A 75 -0.81 23.97 26.16
N GLY A 76 -0.05 24.72 25.37
CA GLY A 76 1.10 25.46 25.87
C GLY A 76 0.87 26.96 25.72
N PRO A 77 0.52 27.69 26.78
CA PRO A 77 0.99 29.05 26.95
C PRO A 77 2.31 28.99 27.72
N ARG A 78 3.41 29.16 26.99
CA ARG A 78 4.74 29.40 27.54
C ARG A 78 4.83 30.89 27.92
N VAL A 79 5.33 31.13 29.13
CA VAL A 79 5.99 32.37 29.65
C VAL A 79 5.08 33.54 30.08
N ARG A 80 5.07 33.88 31.38
CA ARG A 80 5.89 34.97 31.99
C ARG A 80 5.51 35.26 33.45
N LYS A 81 6.58 35.37 34.28
CA LYS A 81 6.86 36.28 35.42
C LYS A 81 5.75 36.44 36.49
N GLU A 82 6.00 36.25 37.78
CA GLU A 82 6.96 36.94 38.66
C GLU A 82 7.35 36.07 39.87
#